data_AF-A0A3Q3EG92-F1
#
_entry.id   AF-A0A3Q3EG92-F1
#
_cell.length_a   1.000
_cell.length_b   1.000
_cell.length_c   1.000
_cell.angle_alpha   90.00
_cell.angle_beta   90.00
_cell.angle_gamma   90.00
#
_symmetry.space_group_name_H-M   'P 1'
#
loop_
_entity.id
_entity.type
_entity.pdbx_description
1 polymer ?
#
loop_
_entity_poly.entity_id
_entity_poly.type
_entity_poly.pdbx_seq_one_letter_code
_entity_poly.pdbx_strand_id
1 'polypeptide(L)'
;MSIISGEAVPAVQDLEDKQVVSECLKVLRELFREQEVPEPLSFFVTRWSRDVWSQMSYSFVKTGGSGEAYDILAEDVHGKVFFAGEATNRHFPQTVTGAYLSGVREASKMAAV
;
A
#
# COMPACT_ATOMS: atom_id res chain seq x y z
N MET A 1 -0.53 -13.09 10.89
CA MET A 1 -0.60 -11.78 10.22
C MET A 1 -2.00 -11.63 9.66
N SER A 2 -2.59 -10.45 9.75
CA SER A 2 -3.93 -10.15 9.21
C SER A 2 -3.91 -8.76 8.56
N ILE A 3 -4.94 -8.45 7.77
CA ILE A 3 -5.04 -7.23 6.96
C ILE A 3 -6.31 -6.47 7.37
N ILE A 4 -6.20 -5.15 7.46
CA ILE A 4 -7.33 -4.24 7.60
C ILE A 4 -7.49 -3.53 6.25
N SER A 5 -8.67 -3.60 5.65
CA SER A 5 -8.92 -3.07 4.30
C SER A 5 -10.30 -2.42 4.20
N GLY A 6 -10.51 -1.62 3.14
CA GLY A 6 -11.79 -0.96 2.87
C GLY A 6 -12.24 -0.05 4.01
N GLU A 7 -13.53 -0.11 4.34
CA GLU A 7 -14.18 0.73 5.36
C GLU A 7 -13.66 0.47 6.79
N ALA A 8 -13.00 -0.65 7.03
CA ALA A 8 -12.40 -0.95 8.33
C ALA A 8 -11.16 -0.08 8.61
N VAL A 9 -10.48 0.46 7.58
CA VAL A 9 -9.27 1.27 7.77
C VAL A 9 -9.58 2.59 8.51
N PRO A 10 -10.57 3.41 8.08
CA PRO A 10 -10.99 4.57 8.86
C PRO A 10 -11.46 4.22 10.28
N ALA A 11 -12.17 3.10 10.45
CA ALA A 11 -12.72 2.70 11.75
C ALA A 11 -11.64 2.42 12.82
N VAL A 12 -10.42 2.03 12.40
CA VAL A 12 -9.30 1.76 13.31
C VAL A 12 -8.23 2.86 13.33
N GLN A 13 -8.41 3.92 12.52
CA GLN A 13 -7.37 4.91 12.26
C GLN A 13 -6.90 5.64 13.51
N ASP A 14 -7.85 5.95 14.40
CA ASP A 14 -7.62 6.69 15.65
C ASP A 14 -7.49 5.80 16.89
N LEU A 15 -7.63 4.48 16.72
CA LEU A 15 -7.41 3.53 17.81
C LEU A 15 -5.91 3.36 18.10
N GLU A 16 -5.56 3.19 19.37
CA GLU A 16 -4.23 2.74 19.76
C GLU A 16 -3.97 1.29 19.30
N ASP A 17 -2.70 0.92 19.10
CA ASP A 17 -2.34 -0.40 18.60
C ASP A 17 -2.89 -1.54 19.49
N LYS A 18 -2.93 -1.34 20.81
CA LYS A 18 -3.52 -2.31 21.75
C LYS A 18 -5.01 -2.53 21.52
N GLN A 19 -5.75 -1.48 21.15
CA GLN A 19 -7.18 -1.56 20.86
C GLN A 19 -7.40 -2.34 19.55
N VAL A 20 -6.59 -2.07 18.52
CA VAL A 20 -6.64 -2.84 17.26
C VAL A 20 -6.33 -4.32 17.49
N VAL A 21 -5.32 -4.63 18.31
CA VAL A 21 -4.98 -6.01 18.68
C VAL A 21 -6.10 -6.68 19.48
N SER A 22 -6.76 -5.94 20.38
CA SER A 22 -7.93 -6.44 21.12
C SER A 22 -9.07 -6.84 20.18
N GLU A 23 -9.38 -6.02 19.17
CA GLU A 23 -10.38 -6.37 18.15
C GLU A 23 -9.97 -7.63 17.36
N CYS A 24 -8.69 -7.75 17.00
CA CYS A 24 -8.17 -8.95 16.34
C CYS A 24 -8.32 -10.21 17.23
N LEU A 25 -8.01 -10.11 18.53
CA LEU A 25 -8.15 -11.21 19.47
C LEU A 25 -9.62 -11.60 19.72
N LYS A 26 -10.55 -10.65 19.71
CA LYS A 26 -11.98 -10.94 19.77
C LYS A 26 -12.40 -11.83 18.59
N VAL A 27 -12.02 -11.44 17.36
CA VAL A 27 -12.29 -12.23 16.15
C VAL A 27 -11.64 -13.61 16.24
N LEU A 28 -10.38 -13.71 16.67
CA LEU A 28 -9.71 -15.00 16.83
C LEU A 28 -10.41 -15.90 17.86
N ARG A 29 -10.81 -15.37 19.02
CA ARG A 29 -11.56 -16.12 20.04
C ARG A 29 -12.93 -16.56 19.54
N GLU A 30 -13.59 -15.75 18.71
CA GLU A 30 -14.84 -16.13 18.07
C GLU A 30 -14.69 -17.20 16.99
N LEU A 31 -13.54 -17.25 16.30
CA LEU A 31 -13.22 -18.28 15.32
C LEU A 31 -12.83 -19.60 15.99
N PHE A 32 -12.11 -19.55 17.11
CA PHE A 32 -11.56 -20.71 17.82
C PHE A 32 -12.25 -20.97 19.16
N ARG A 33 -13.59 -20.95 19.19
CA ARG A 33 -14.39 -20.99 20.45
C ARG A 33 -14.15 -22.21 21.34
N GLU A 34 -13.75 -23.33 20.75
CA GLU A 34 -13.51 -24.59 21.45
C GLU A 34 -12.10 -24.68 22.06
N GLN A 35 -11.27 -23.65 21.86
CA GLN A 35 -9.89 -23.61 22.30
C GLN A 35 -9.58 -22.29 22.99
N GLU A 36 -8.65 -22.31 23.94
CA GLU A 36 -8.15 -21.09 24.54
C GLU A 36 -7.21 -20.38 23.55
N VAL A 37 -7.51 -19.11 23.22
CA VAL A 37 -6.62 -18.26 22.43
C VAL A 37 -5.78 -17.41 23.41
N PRO A 38 -4.46 -17.67 23.52
CA PRO A 38 -3.59 -16.99 24.46
C PRO A 38 -3.38 -15.52 24.06
N GLU A 39 -2.88 -14.72 25.01
CA GLU A 39 -2.41 -13.37 24.74
C GLU A 39 -1.15 -13.37 23.84
N PRO A 40 -1.01 -12.40 22.93
CA PRO A 40 0.16 -12.31 22.06
C PRO A 40 1.39 -11.85 22.86
N LEU A 41 2.52 -12.54 22.67
CA LEU A 41 3.80 -12.16 23.27
C LEU A 41 4.36 -10.85 22.70
N SER A 42 4.02 -10.54 21.45
CA SER A 42 4.42 -9.33 20.75
C SER A 42 3.46 -9.06 19.58
N PHE A 43 3.33 -7.78 19.22
CA PHE A 43 2.54 -7.34 18.06
C PHE A 43 3.12 -6.05 17.49
N PHE A 44 2.73 -5.75 16.26
CA PHE A 44 2.86 -4.41 15.69
C PHE A 44 1.64 -4.12 14.81
N VAL A 45 1.27 -2.84 14.70
CA VAL A 45 0.22 -2.37 13.80
C VAL A 45 0.84 -1.32 12.89
N THR A 46 0.76 -1.52 11.58
CA THR A 46 1.29 -0.53 10.64
C THR A 46 0.37 0.68 10.54
N ARG A 47 0.95 1.87 10.36
CA ARG A 47 0.23 3.14 10.23
C ARG A 47 0.58 3.85 8.92
N TRP A 48 0.56 3.10 7.81
CA TRP A 48 0.93 3.62 6.48
C TRP A 48 0.12 4.85 6.06
N SER A 49 -1.15 4.96 6.46
CA SER A 49 -1.99 6.14 6.21
C SER A 49 -1.53 7.41 6.93
N ARG A 50 -0.72 7.28 8.00
CA ARG A 50 -0.20 8.39 8.81
C ARG A 50 1.29 8.65 8.60
N ASP A 51 1.98 7.79 7.86
CA ASP A 51 3.35 8.04 7.45
C ASP A 51 3.35 9.19 6.43
N VAL A 52 3.91 10.33 6.83
CA VAL A 52 3.90 11.57 6.04
C VAL A 52 4.59 11.42 4.68
N TRP A 53 5.48 10.44 4.52
CA TRP A 53 6.22 10.19 3.27
C TRP A 53 5.59 9.13 2.38
N SER A 54 4.61 8.37 2.90
CA SER A 54 3.95 7.29 2.16
C SER A 54 2.45 7.57 1.97
N GLN A 55 1.71 7.78 3.06
CA GLN A 55 0.26 8.07 3.12
C GLN A 55 -0.66 7.05 2.41
N MET A 56 -0.13 5.92 1.97
CA MET A 56 -0.86 4.90 1.21
C MET A 56 -0.21 3.53 1.35
N SER A 57 -0.90 2.50 0.85
CA SER A 57 -0.31 1.18 0.62
C SER A 57 0.15 1.02 -0.83
N TYR A 58 -0.77 1.23 -1.77
CA TYR A 58 -0.55 1.08 -3.21
C TYR A 58 -1.70 1.75 -3.98
N SER A 59 -1.45 2.14 -5.22
CA SER A 59 -2.42 2.80 -6.09
C SER A 59 -3.56 1.87 -6.56
N PHE A 60 -4.63 2.47 -7.06
CA PHE A 60 -5.70 1.78 -7.78
C PHE A 60 -6.40 2.76 -8.73
N VAL A 61 -7.11 2.24 -9.74
CA VAL A 61 -7.92 3.06 -10.65
C VAL A 61 -9.26 3.36 -9.98
N LYS A 62 -9.49 4.63 -9.62
CA LYS A 62 -10.78 5.09 -9.11
C LYS A 62 -11.86 5.01 -10.20
N THR A 63 -13.13 4.91 -9.80
CA THR A 63 -14.27 4.98 -10.72
C THR A 63 -14.19 6.21 -11.61
N GLY A 64 -14.34 6.03 -12.91
CA GLY A 64 -14.18 7.10 -13.92
C GLY A 64 -12.73 7.31 -14.39
N GLY A 65 -11.75 6.63 -13.79
CA GLY A 65 -10.36 6.63 -14.23
C GLY A 65 -10.06 5.62 -15.34
N SER A 66 -8.87 5.74 -15.93
CA SER A 66 -8.32 4.84 -16.95
C SER A 66 -6.92 4.38 -16.55
N GLY A 67 -6.53 3.18 -16.98
CA GLY A 67 -5.15 2.69 -16.83
C GLY A 67 -4.12 3.54 -17.59
N GLU A 68 -4.55 4.36 -18.55
CA GLU A 68 -3.70 5.35 -19.22
C GLU A 68 -3.13 6.40 -18.26
N ALA A 69 -3.76 6.62 -17.10
CA ALA A 69 -3.24 7.54 -16.09
C ALA A 69 -1.83 7.14 -15.60
N TYR A 70 -1.51 5.85 -15.55
CA TYR A 70 -0.16 5.39 -15.20
C TYR A 70 0.88 5.77 -16.26
N ASP A 71 0.49 5.71 -17.55
CA ASP A 71 1.38 6.09 -18.65
C ASP A 71 1.58 7.61 -18.67
N ILE A 72 0.51 8.39 -18.48
CA ILE A 72 0.57 9.85 -18.35
C ILE A 72 1.46 10.27 -17.18
N LEU A 73 1.34 9.62 -16.01
CA LEU A 73 2.21 9.86 -14.86
C LEU A 73 3.68 9.46 -15.11
N ALA A 74 3.95 8.62 -16.11
CA ALA A 74 5.30 8.19 -16.49
C ALA A 74 5.93 9.07 -17.58
N GLU A 75 5.21 10.06 -18.10
CA GLU A 75 5.74 11.01 -19.08
C GLU A 75 6.78 11.92 -18.41
N ASP A 76 7.93 12.08 -19.07
CA ASP A 76 8.95 13.01 -18.62
C ASP A 76 8.59 14.45 -18.99
N VAL A 77 9.12 15.39 -18.21
CA VAL A 77 8.97 16.82 -18.49
C VAL A 77 10.25 17.32 -19.13
N HIS A 78 10.18 17.55 -20.45
CA HIS A 78 11.25 18.11 -21.28
C HIS A 78 12.59 17.34 -21.21
N GLY A 79 12.56 16.03 -20.99
CA GLY A 79 13.77 15.21 -20.81
C GLY A 79 14.60 15.59 -19.58
N LYS A 80 14.01 16.28 -18.60
CA LYS A 80 14.72 16.79 -17.41
C LYS A 80 14.17 16.27 -16.10
N VAL A 81 12.85 16.09 -16.00
CA VAL A 81 12.19 15.52 -14.82
C VAL A 81 11.55 14.22 -15.24
N PHE A 82 11.93 13.13 -14.59
CA PHE A 82 11.46 11.78 -14.88
C PHE A 82 10.70 11.23 -13.68
N PHE A 83 9.69 10.40 -13.94
CA PHE A 83 8.82 9.84 -12.91
C PHE A 83 8.87 8.31 -12.94
N ALA A 84 9.18 7.73 -11.78
CA ALA A 84 9.17 6.30 -11.53
C ALA A 84 8.37 6.01 -10.26
N GLY A 85 8.02 4.74 -10.06
CA GLY A 85 7.22 4.26 -8.94
C GLY A 85 6.09 3.36 -9.43
N GLU A 86 5.47 2.62 -8.50
CA GLU A 86 4.39 1.68 -8.84
C GLU A 86 3.22 2.37 -9.57
N ALA A 87 2.90 3.60 -9.17
CA ALA A 87 1.85 4.43 -9.76
C ALA A 87 2.19 4.98 -11.16
N THR A 88 3.35 4.61 -11.71
CA THR A 88 3.79 4.97 -13.08
C THR A 88 3.93 3.74 -13.99
N ASN A 89 3.60 2.54 -13.50
CA ASN A 89 3.76 1.31 -14.27
C ASN A 89 2.39 0.67 -14.57
N ARG A 90 1.86 0.94 -15.77
CA ARG A 90 0.55 0.42 -16.20
C ARG A 90 0.49 -1.11 -16.24
N HIS A 91 1.58 -1.78 -16.60
CA HIS A 91 1.60 -3.24 -16.75
C HIS A 91 1.70 -3.97 -15.41
N PHE A 92 2.40 -3.38 -14.45
CA PHE A 92 2.67 -4.00 -13.15
C PHE A 92 2.43 -3.01 -12.00
N PRO A 93 1.24 -2.40 -11.86
CA PRO A 93 0.99 -1.43 -10.78
C PRO A 93 1.06 -2.13 -9.40
N GLN A 94 1.08 -1.34 -8.32
CA GLN A 94 1.03 -1.77 -6.91
C GLN A 94 2.25 -2.53 -6.39
N THR A 95 2.93 -3.28 -7.24
CA THR A 95 3.96 -4.23 -6.84
C THR A 95 5.33 -3.59 -6.70
N VAL A 96 6.15 -4.15 -5.79
CA VAL A 96 7.58 -3.82 -5.70
C VAL A 96 8.28 -4.05 -7.04
N THR A 97 7.95 -5.12 -7.76
CA THR A 97 8.47 -5.40 -9.10
C THR A 97 8.12 -4.29 -10.10
N GLY A 98 6.89 -3.78 -10.07
CA GLY A 98 6.46 -2.67 -10.89
C GLY A 98 7.23 -1.38 -10.64
N ALA A 99 7.41 -1.04 -9.36
CA ALA A 99 8.23 0.09 -8.94
C ALA A 99 9.68 -0.08 -9.42
N TYR A 100 10.28 -1.26 -9.21
CA TYR A 100 11.63 -1.58 -9.67
C TYR A 100 11.78 -1.42 -11.20
N LEU A 101 10.88 -2.04 -11.97
CA LEU A 101 10.93 -1.98 -13.45
C LEU A 101 10.70 -0.57 -13.98
N SER A 102 9.87 0.24 -13.31
CA SER A 102 9.71 1.65 -13.66
C SER A 102 11.00 2.45 -13.44
N GLY A 103 11.77 2.13 -12.39
CA GLY A 103 13.10 2.72 -12.17
C GLY A 103 14.09 2.35 -13.28
N VAL A 104 14.12 1.08 -13.69
CA VAL A 104 14.94 0.64 -14.84
C VAL A 104 14.54 1.37 -16.12
N ARG A 105 13.24 1.55 -16.37
CA ARG A 105 12.71 2.29 -17.52
C ARG A 105 13.20 3.75 -17.53
N GLU A 106 13.04 4.48 -16.44
CA GLU A 106 13.48 5.89 -16.38
C GLU A 106 15.00 6.02 -16.44
N ALA A 107 15.76 5.11 -15.80
CA ALA A 107 17.22 5.09 -15.91
C ALA A 107 17.68 4.91 -17.36
N SER A 108 17.01 4.04 -18.13
CA SER A 108 17.29 3.86 -19.55
C SER A 108 16.96 5.11 -20.38
N LYS A 109 15.88 5.84 -20.06
CA LYS A 109 15.56 7.10 -20.74
C LYS A 109 16.63 8.16 -20.46
N MET A 110 17.03 8.33 -19.20
CA MET A 110 18.04 9.30 -18.79
C MET A 110 19.41 9.06 -19.43
N ALA A 111 19.80 7.79 -19.61
CA ALA A 111 21.06 7.44 -20.26
C ALA A 111 21.07 7.68 -21.78
N ALA A 112 19.91 7.88 -22.40
CA ALA A 112 19.76 8.11 -23.84
C ALA A 112 19.64 9.60 -24.22
N VAL A 113 19.61 10.50 -23.22
CA VAL A 113 19.62 11.97 -23.38
C VAL A 113 21.04 12.49 -23.24
#